data_AF-E3BLT3-F1
#
_entry.id   AF-E3BLT3-F1
#
_cell.length_a   1.000
_cell.length_b   1.000
_cell.length_c   1.000
_cell.angle_alpha   90.00
_cell.angle_beta   90.00
_cell.angle_gamma   90.00
#
_symmetry.space_group_name_H-M   'P 1'
#
loop_
_entity.id
_entity.type
_entity.pdbx_description
1 polymer ?
#
loop_
_entity_poly.entity_id
_entity_poly.type
_entity_poly.pdbx_seq_one_letter_code
_entity_poly.pdbx_strand_id
1 'polypeptide(L)'
;MKVEPSASINWQDQEATLSPVSADDVNKMARLMSDRTSDKRVSSREKTPDSNVSSEISTPSVKDDSFDRFLNDLMAKMPKDRQELKALLSEHFSLGKHKEQALIHSLKALKEKGDPGQAPLMDLVQKEWGFLIQTNAMIKNLVTYSHKLDLE
;
A
#
# COMPACT_ATOMS: atom_id res chain seq x y z
N MET A 1 0.39 -21.60 -57.32
CA MET A 1 -0.71 -21.56 -56.33
C MET A 1 -0.69 -20.20 -55.68
N LYS A 2 -1.84 -19.53 -55.75
CA LYS A 2 -2.08 -18.14 -55.31
C LYS A 2 -2.96 -18.27 -54.06
N VAL A 3 -2.52 -17.75 -52.92
CA VAL A 3 -3.36 -17.63 -51.71
C VAL A 3 -3.08 -16.28 -51.08
N GLU A 4 -4.15 -15.50 -50.94
CA GLU A 4 -4.18 -14.14 -50.43
C GLU A 4 -4.02 -14.08 -48.90
N PRO A 5 -3.56 -12.96 -48.33
CA PRO A 5 -3.78 -12.65 -46.93
C PRO A 5 -4.99 -11.73 -46.76
N SER A 6 -6.04 -12.23 -46.10
CA SER A 6 -7.18 -11.42 -45.66
C SER A 6 -7.23 -11.38 -44.14
N ALA A 7 -7.26 -10.14 -43.61
CA ALA A 7 -8.04 -9.66 -42.47
C ALA A 7 -7.23 -8.70 -41.57
N SER A 8 -7.27 -7.41 -41.92
CA SER A 8 -6.95 -6.32 -41.01
C SER A 8 -8.11 -6.13 -40.03
N ILE A 9 -7.87 -6.30 -38.73
CA ILE A 9 -8.86 -6.00 -37.69
C ILE A 9 -8.67 -4.53 -37.29
N ASN A 10 -9.64 -3.69 -37.67
CA ASN A 10 -9.76 -2.29 -37.29
C ASN A 10 -10.50 -2.21 -35.95
N TRP A 11 -9.88 -1.60 -34.93
CA TRP A 11 -10.45 -1.42 -33.58
C TRP A 11 -10.85 0.03 -33.30
N GLN A 12 -11.51 0.68 -34.25
CA GLN A 12 -12.09 2.00 -34.05
C GLN A 12 -13.58 1.89 -34.32
N ASP A 13 -14.35 1.73 -33.24
CA ASP A 13 -15.71 2.23 -33.02
C ASP A 13 -16.33 1.52 -31.81
N GLN A 14 -16.05 2.04 -30.60
CA GLN A 14 -16.93 1.87 -29.45
C GLN A 14 -17.02 3.20 -28.70
N GLU A 15 -17.74 4.15 -29.31
CA GLU A 15 -18.25 5.33 -28.61
C GLU A 15 -19.62 5.02 -27.98
N ALA A 16 -19.63 5.14 -26.66
CA ALA A 16 -20.66 5.69 -25.79
C ALA A 16 -22.16 5.56 -26.17
N THR A 17 -22.91 4.85 -25.32
CA THR A 17 -24.21 5.36 -24.81
C THR A 17 -24.35 5.00 -23.32
N LEU A 18 -23.97 5.92 -22.43
CA LEU A 18 -24.36 5.87 -21.01
C LEU A 18 -25.43 6.93 -20.79
N SER A 19 -26.66 6.48 -20.50
CA SER A 19 -27.77 7.33 -20.07
C SER A 19 -27.46 7.94 -18.70
N PRO A 20 -27.74 9.24 -18.45
CA PRO A 20 -27.54 9.85 -17.14
C PRO A 20 -28.64 9.40 -16.17
N VAL A 21 -28.26 8.73 -15.09
CA VAL A 21 -29.14 8.48 -13.93
C VAL A 21 -29.21 9.76 -13.09
N SER A 22 -30.43 10.22 -12.85
CA SER A 22 -30.79 11.42 -12.07
C SER A 22 -30.26 11.38 -10.64
N ALA A 23 -29.79 12.53 -10.14
CA ALA A 23 -29.07 12.68 -8.87
C ALA A 23 -29.95 12.97 -7.64
N ASP A 24 -31.24 12.66 -7.67
CA ASP A 24 -32.21 13.16 -6.68
C ASP A 24 -32.75 12.15 -5.64
N ASP A 25 -32.25 10.91 -5.57
CA ASP A 25 -32.87 9.87 -4.71
C ASP A 25 -31.96 9.23 -3.63
N VAL A 26 -30.90 9.92 -3.19
CA VAL A 26 -29.97 9.34 -2.18
C VAL A 26 -30.20 9.86 -0.75
N ASN A 27 -31.01 10.91 -0.53
CA ASN A 27 -30.98 11.62 0.75
C ASN A 27 -32.32 11.68 1.52
N LYS A 28 -32.88 10.51 1.87
CA LYS A 28 -34.00 10.43 2.84
C LYS A 28 -33.78 9.52 4.05
N MET A 29 -32.69 8.74 4.12
CA MET A 29 -32.46 7.76 5.20
C MET A 29 -31.49 8.24 6.29
N ALA A 30 -30.74 9.33 6.08
CA ALA A 30 -29.67 9.76 7.01
C ALA A 30 -30.15 10.61 8.21
N ARG A 31 -31.46 10.86 8.36
CA ARG A 31 -32.00 11.85 9.31
C ARG A 31 -32.68 11.30 10.56
N LEU A 32 -32.67 9.98 10.78
CA LEU A 32 -33.42 9.34 11.87
C LEU A 32 -32.58 8.85 13.08
N MET A 33 -31.28 9.12 13.12
CA MET A 33 -30.39 8.60 14.18
C MET A 33 -29.56 9.70 14.86
N SER A 34 -30.18 10.84 15.23
CA SER A 34 -29.47 11.90 15.97
C SER A 34 -30.14 12.36 17.27
N ASP A 35 -31.17 11.65 17.73
CA ASP A 35 -31.78 11.91 19.04
C ASP A 35 -31.45 10.79 20.04
N ARG A 36 -30.32 10.94 20.74
CA ARG A 36 -30.19 10.39 22.09
C ARG A 36 -29.29 11.27 22.95
N THR A 37 -29.92 12.25 23.58
CA THR A 37 -29.42 12.99 24.73
C THR A 37 -29.45 12.11 25.98
N SER A 38 -28.41 12.20 26.82
CA SER A 38 -28.49 12.40 28.29
C SER A 38 -27.29 11.80 29.04
N ASP A 39 -26.42 12.71 29.48
CA ASP A 39 -26.03 12.93 30.88
C ASP A 39 -25.79 11.73 31.82
N LYS A 40 -24.54 11.60 32.32
CA LYS A 40 -24.28 11.46 33.77
C LYS A 40 -22.82 11.76 34.14
N ARG A 41 -22.64 12.78 35.00
CA ARG A 41 -21.41 13.19 35.69
C ARG A 41 -20.87 12.12 36.67
N VAL A 42 -19.55 12.14 36.90
CA VAL A 42 -18.78 12.07 38.19
C VAL A 42 -17.29 12.11 37.78
N SER A 43 -16.54 13.22 37.89
CA SER A 43 -15.93 13.83 39.08
C SER A 43 -15.09 12.89 39.95
N SER A 44 -13.77 12.85 39.71
CA SER A 44 -12.77 12.81 40.78
C SER A 44 -11.49 13.50 40.30
N ARG A 45 -11.23 14.67 40.89
CA ARG A 45 -10.01 15.45 40.80
C ARG A 45 -9.18 15.10 42.01
N GLU A 46 -8.06 14.39 41.83
CA GLU A 46 -6.99 14.37 42.82
C GLU A 46 -5.72 14.95 42.22
N LYS A 47 -5.11 15.82 43.02
CA LYS A 47 -4.00 16.71 42.70
C LYS A 47 -2.95 16.42 43.75
N THR A 48 -1.76 15.97 43.35
CA THR A 48 -0.49 16.39 43.93
C THR A 48 0.69 16.01 43.03
N PRO A 49 1.79 16.78 43.11
CA PRO A 49 2.81 16.87 42.08
C PRO A 49 3.97 15.91 42.39
N ASP A 50 4.65 15.43 41.36
CA ASP A 50 6.10 15.35 41.40
C ASP A 50 6.65 15.42 39.99
N SER A 51 7.66 16.27 39.87
CA SER A 51 8.47 16.50 38.70
C SER A 51 9.04 15.18 38.18
N ASN A 52 8.64 14.80 36.98
CA ASN A 52 9.57 14.14 36.09
C ASN A 52 9.39 14.76 34.72
N VAL A 53 10.48 15.38 34.26
CA VAL A 53 10.66 15.80 32.88
C VAL A 53 10.60 14.54 32.04
N SER A 54 9.40 14.11 31.68
CA SER A 54 9.20 13.29 30.50
C SER A 54 9.47 14.23 29.35
N SER A 55 10.73 14.19 28.87
CA SER A 55 11.07 14.65 27.54
C SER A 55 9.96 14.20 26.61
N GLU A 56 9.16 15.15 26.14
CA GLU A 56 8.32 15.00 24.98
C GLU A 56 9.29 14.69 23.84
N ILE A 57 9.62 13.40 23.68
CA ILE A 57 10.06 12.87 22.42
C ILE A 57 8.82 13.04 21.56
N SER A 58 8.73 14.22 20.95
CA SER A 58 7.86 14.49 19.82
C SER A 58 8.14 13.34 18.87
N THR A 59 7.27 12.34 18.86
CA THR A 59 7.33 11.29 17.86
C THR A 59 7.08 12.03 16.56
N PRO A 60 8.08 12.20 15.67
CA PRO A 60 7.71 12.53 14.30
C PRO A 60 6.79 11.39 13.84
N SER A 61 6.00 11.61 12.80
CA SER A 61 5.20 10.56 12.18
C SER A 61 6.11 9.38 11.76
N VAL A 62 6.42 8.45 12.68
CA VAL A 62 7.52 7.46 12.55
C VAL A 62 7.29 6.50 11.37
N LYS A 63 6.06 6.46 10.85
CA LYS A 63 5.71 5.61 9.71
C LYS A 63 6.31 6.12 8.40
N ASP A 64 6.32 7.44 8.18
CA ASP A 64 6.74 8.01 6.90
C ASP A 64 8.27 8.04 6.78
N ASP A 65 8.96 8.39 7.88
CA ASP A 65 10.44 8.52 7.91
C ASP A 65 11.16 7.21 7.53
N SER A 66 10.57 6.05 7.85
CA SER A 66 11.19 4.75 7.57
C SER A 66 11.21 4.38 6.08
N PHE A 67 10.15 4.74 5.35
CA PHE A 67 10.05 4.49 3.91
C PHE A 67 10.86 5.50 3.11
N ASP A 68 10.92 6.75 3.56
CA ASP A 68 11.79 7.77 2.98
C ASP A 68 13.26 7.45 3.19
N ARG A 69 13.64 6.97 4.38
CA ARG A 69 15.00 6.49 4.65
C ARG A 69 15.38 5.31 3.76
N PHE A 70 14.49 4.33 3.59
CA PHE A 70 14.71 3.23 2.65
C PHE A 70 14.87 3.73 1.21
N LEU A 71 14.01 4.65 0.76
CA LEU A 71 14.10 5.22 -0.59
C LEU A 71 15.45 5.94 -0.79
N ASN A 72 15.91 6.70 0.20
CA ASN A 72 17.22 7.37 0.13
C ASN A 72 18.36 6.35 0.02
N ASP A 73 18.33 5.28 0.83
CA ASP A 73 19.36 4.24 0.77
C ASP A 73 19.28 3.41 -0.53
N LEU A 74 18.08 3.19 -1.06
CA LEU A 74 17.86 2.55 -2.36
C LEU A 74 18.48 3.37 -3.49
N MET A 75 18.27 4.68 -3.48
CA MET A 75 18.83 5.61 -4.46
C MET A 75 20.35 5.77 -4.30
N ALA A 76 20.88 5.69 -3.09
CA ALA A 76 22.31 5.80 -2.83
C ALA A 76 23.08 4.52 -3.21
N LYS A 77 22.53 3.35 -2.87
CA LYS A 77 23.19 2.05 -3.12
C LYS A 77 22.96 1.55 -4.55
N MET A 78 21.85 1.94 -5.20
CA MET A 78 21.44 1.49 -6.54
C MET A 78 21.68 -0.03 -6.76
N PRO A 79 20.90 -0.89 -6.08
CA PRO A 79 21.10 -2.33 -6.14
C PRO A 79 21.03 -2.84 -7.59
N LYS A 80 21.99 -3.68 -7.96
CA LYS A 80 22.17 -4.19 -9.33
C LYS A 80 21.35 -5.44 -9.58
N ASP A 81 21.05 -6.17 -8.51
CA ASP A 81 20.35 -7.43 -8.57
C ASP A 81 19.34 -7.59 -7.44
N ARG A 82 18.54 -8.64 -7.57
CA ARG A 82 17.45 -8.94 -6.65
C ARG A 82 17.96 -9.25 -5.24
N GLN A 83 19.12 -9.88 -5.12
CA GLN A 83 19.65 -10.31 -3.83
C GLN A 83 20.12 -9.11 -3.01
N GLU A 84 20.77 -8.12 -3.63
CA GLU A 84 21.09 -6.83 -3.01
C GLU A 84 19.83 -6.08 -2.56
N LEU A 85 18.80 -6.00 -3.42
CA LEU A 85 17.53 -5.35 -3.06
C LEU A 85 16.86 -6.03 -1.85
N LYS A 86 16.86 -7.37 -1.82
CA LYS A 86 16.29 -8.15 -0.71
C LYS A 86 17.08 -7.95 0.59
N ALA A 87 18.40 -7.88 0.50
CA ALA A 87 19.26 -7.60 1.65
C ALA A 87 18.93 -6.22 2.23
N LEU A 88 18.84 -5.20 1.36
CA LEU A 88 18.45 -3.85 1.75
C LEU A 88 17.05 -3.79 2.39
N LEU A 89 16.06 -4.45 1.78
CA LEU A 89 14.72 -4.54 2.37
C LEU A 89 14.72 -5.20 3.76
N SER A 90 15.62 -6.15 4.00
CA SER A 90 15.70 -6.89 5.26
C SER A 90 16.47 -6.13 6.34
N GLU A 91 17.35 -5.20 5.95
CA GLU A 91 18.03 -4.25 6.84
C GLU A 91 17.03 -3.23 7.42
N HIS A 92 16.04 -2.79 6.62
CA HIS A 92 15.07 -1.79 7.04
C HIS A 92 13.78 -2.37 7.64
N PHE A 93 13.33 -3.52 7.15
CA PHE A 93 12.03 -4.08 7.51
C PHE A 93 12.11 -5.58 7.80
N SER A 94 11.48 -6.02 8.89
CA SER A 94 11.37 -7.45 9.23
C SER A 94 10.13 -8.11 8.62
N LEU A 95 9.02 -7.36 8.54
CA LEU A 95 7.71 -7.87 8.11
C LEU A 95 7.52 -7.78 6.59
N GLY A 96 7.04 -8.87 5.98
CA GLY A 96 6.77 -8.94 4.54
C GLY A 96 5.81 -7.85 4.04
N LYS A 97 4.78 -7.51 4.84
CA LYS A 97 3.86 -6.41 4.52
C LYS A 97 4.57 -5.04 4.47
N HIS A 98 5.51 -4.77 5.37
CA HIS A 98 6.25 -3.50 5.36
C HIS A 98 7.22 -3.42 4.19
N LYS A 99 7.88 -4.54 3.86
CA LYS A 99 8.72 -4.64 2.64
C LYS A 99 7.91 -4.32 1.38
N GLU A 100 6.70 -4.87 1.28
CA GLU A 100 5.79 -4.60 0.17
C GLU A 100 5.43 -3.12 0.08
N GLN A 101 5.03 -2.49 1.20
CA GLN A 101 4.71 -1.07 1.26
C GLN A 101 5.92 -0.18 0.91
N ALA A 102 7.13 -0.55 1.37
CA ALA A 102 8.35 0.18 1.04
C ALA A 102 8.66 0.16 -0.47
N LEU A 103 8.46 -0.98 -1.12
CA LEU A 103 8.62 -1.09 -2.58
C LEU A 103 7.55 -0.29 -3.33
N ILE A 104 6.29 -0.31 -2.88
CA ILE A 104 5.23 0.52 -3.48
C ILE A 104 5.57 2.01 -3.36
N HIS A 105 5.98 2.44 -2.16
CA HIS A 105 6.37 3.83 -1.89
C HIS A 105 7.53 4.25 -2.80
N SER A 106 8.57 3.41 -2.87
CA SER A 106 9.74 3.67 -3.70
C SER A 106 9.40 3.70 -5.19
N LEU A 107 8.58 2.76 -5.67
CA LEU A 107 8.14 2.71 -7.06
C LEU A 107 7.35 3.96 -7.46
N LYS A 108 6.51 4.48 -6.57
CA LYS A 108 5.77 5.73 -6.80
C LYS A 108 6.74 6.91 -6.92
N ALA A 109 7.69 7.03 -6.01
CA ALA A 109 8.68 8.11 -6.02
C ALA A 109 9.62 8.05 -7.24
N LEU A 110 10.04 6.85 -7.66
CA LEU A 110 10.84 6.64 -8.87
C LEU A 110 10.07 7.06 -10.13
N LYS A 111 8.78 6.71 -10.22
CA LYS A 111 7.91 7.10 -11.34
C LYS A 111 7.70 8.61 -11.41
N GLU A 112 7.53 9.27 -10.27
CA GLU A 112 7.33 10.72 -10.20
C GLU A 112 8.55 11.51 -10.67
N LYS A 113 9.76 11.01 -10.41
CA LYS A 113 11.01 11.63 -10.88
C LYS A 113 11.21 11.54 -12.40
N GLY A 114 10.59 10.57 -13.07
CA GLY A 114 10.60 10.46 -14.54
C GLY A 114 11.98 10.29 -15.19
N ASP A 115 12.98 9.82 -14.45
CA ASP A 115 14.36 9.70 -14.92
C ASP A 115 14.57 8.36 -15.67
N PRO A 116 14.88 8.38 -16.99
CA PRO A 116 15.11 7.16 -17.76
C PRO A 116 16.33 6.37 -17.29
N GLY A 117 17.29 7.00 -16.59
CA GLY A 117 18.44 6.32 -15.99
C GLY A 117 18.06 5.33 -14.87
N GLN A 118 16.87 5.49 -14.28
CA GLN A 118 16.37 4.65 -13.19
C GLN A 118 15.47 3.51 -13.68
N ALA A 119 15.27 3.37 -14.99
CA ALA A 119 14.43 2.31 -15.56
C ALA A 119 14.84 0.88 -15.12
N PRO A 120 16.15 0.52 -15.07
CA PRO A 120 16.55 -0.81 -14.59
C PRO A 120 16.22 -1.04 -13.11
N LEU A 121 16.40 -0.01 -12.27
CA LEU A 121 16.06 -0.06 -10.84
C LEU A 121 14.55 -0.18 -10.65
N MET A 122 13.76 0.55 -11.44
CA MET A 122 12.31 0.51 -11.40
C MET A 122 11.77 -0.87 -11.77
N ASP A 123 12.31 -1.50 -12.82
CA ASP A 123 11.97 -2.87 -13.22
C ASP A 123 12.33 -3.88 -12.12
N LEU A 124 13.50 -3.73 -11.49
CA LEU A 124 13.92 -4.57 -10.38
C LEU A 124 12.98 -4.47 -9.17
N VAL A 125 12.64 -3.24 -8.76
CA VAL A 125 11.69 -2.96 -7.67
C VAL A 125 10.32 -3.52 -7.97
N GLN A 126 9.83 -3.37 -9.21
CA GLN A 126 8.54 -3.89 -9.65
C GLN A 126 8.50 -5.43 -9.60
N LYS A 127 9.56 -6.09 -10.08
CA LYS A 127 9.65 -7.57 -10.04
C LYS A 127 9.66 -8.10 -8.61
N GLU A 128 10.44 -7.49 -7.72
CA GLU A 128 10.49 -7.93 -6.32
C GLU A 128 9.16 -7.67 -5.60
N TRP A 129 8.49 -6.56 -5.90
CA TRP A 129 7.17 -6.29 -5.35
C TRP A 129 6.15 -7.37 -5.76
N GLY A 130 6.13 -7.76 -7.04
CA GLY A 130 5.28 -8.86 -7.53
C GLY A 130 5.56 -10.18 -6.81
N PHE A 131 6.83 -10.49 -6.56
CA PHE A 131 7.23 -11.69 -5.80
C PHE A 131 6.74 -11.65 -4.35
N LEU A 132 6.84 -10.50 -3.68
CA LEU A 132 6.39 -10.35 -2.29
C LEU A 132 4.87 -10.44 -2.15
N ILE A 133 4.09 -9.90 -3.09
CA ILE A 133 2.63 -10.06 -3.09
C ILE A 133 2.26 -11.54 -3.09
N GLN A 134 2.85 -12.31 -4.00
CA GLN A 134 2.58 -13.75 -4.12
C GLN A 134 2.98 -14.51 -2.86
N THR A 135 4.17 -14.21 -2.32
CA THR A 135 4.69 -14.86 -1.12
C THR A 135 3.85 -14.52 0.11
N ASN A 136 3.48 -13.24 0.30
CA ASN A 136 2.63 -12.80 1.40
C ASN A 136 1.24 -13.46 1.33
N ALA A 137 0.67 -13.57 0.12
CA ALA A 137 -0.60 -14.28 -0.09
C ALA A 137 -0.49 -15.77 0.26
N MET A 138 0.58 -16.44 -0.18
CA MET A 138 0.83 -17.85 0.13
C MET A 138 0.96 -18.08 1.64
N ILE A 139 1.74 -17.25 2.34
CA ILE A 139 1.92 -17.34 3.79
C ILE A 139 0.58 -17.11 4.51
N LYS A 140 -0.19 -16.09 4.09
CA LYS A 140 -1.50 -15.81 4.66
C LYS A 140 -2.44 -16.99 4.49
N ASN A 141 -2.49 -17.60 3.31
CA ASN A 141 -3.30 -18.77 3.04
C ASN A 141 -2.84 -19.96 3.90
N LEU A 142 -1.54 -20.22 4.01
CA LEU A 142 -1.02 -21.28 4.86
C LEU A 142 -1.43 -21.09 6.33
N VAL A 143 -1.27 -19.88 6.88
CA VAL A 143 -1.67 -19.59 8.27
C VAL A 143 -3.18 -19.71 8.47
N THR A 144 -3.97 -19.29 7.48
CA THR A 144 -5.45 -19.28 7.56
C THR A 144 -6.03 -20.67 7.38
N TYR A 145 -5.41 -21.54 6.60
CA TYR A 145 -5.95 -22.85 6.22
C TYR A 145 -5.13 -24.04 6.75
N SER A 146 -4.06 -23.82 7.52
CA SER A 146 -3.23 -24.90 8.10
C SER A 146 -4.02 -25.90 8.95
N HIS A 147 -5.06 -25.44 9.64
CA HIS A 147 -5.94 -26.27 10.48
C HIS A 147 -7.06 -26.96 9.70
N LYS A 148 -7.19 -26.71 8.39
CA LYS A 148 -8.14 -27.38 7.48
C LYS A 148 -7.46 -28.43 6.61
N LEU A 149 -6.20 -28.79 6.90
CA LEU A 149 -5.61 -30.03 6.39
C LEU A 149 -6.29 -31.20 7.11
N ASP A 150 -7.58 -31.42 6.83
CA ASP A 150 -8.24 -32.68 7.10
C ASP A 150 -7.55 -33.72 6.21
N LEU A 151 -6.74 -34.56 6.86
CA LEU A 151 -6.22 -35.79 6.27
C LEU A 151 -7.38 -36.79 6.26
N GLU A 152 -8.22 -36.73 5.24
CA GLU A 152 -9.09 -37.86 4.85
C GLU A 152 -8.31 -38.87 4.00
#